data_AF-A0A931EFM1-F1
#
_entry.id   AF-A0A931EFM1-F1
#
_cell.length_a   1.000
_cell.length_b   1.000
_cell.length_c   1.000
_cell.angle_alpha   90.00
_cell.angle_beta   90.00
_cell.angle_gamma   90.00
#
_symmetry.space_group_name_H-M   'P 1'
#
loop_
_entity.id
_entity.type
_entity.pdbx_description
1 polymer ?
#
loop_
_entity_poly.entity_id
_entity_poly.type
_entity_poly.pdbx_seq_one_letter_code
_entity_poly.pdbx_strand_id
1 'polypeptide(L)'
;MAEDSAADMMAADTVGADTVGADTVGADTVAVMAGKRQWRDKAMSQRIACSRRNMRGWKAAQALGICIVLLFCGVPAARAQAPGQRTFGSLTKATDAFATAIQNHDEAAILAILGPSGKDLISSGDPVSDRNKQDTFTANYRASHQYAAASDGRTFLYIGPNNWPTPIPLRKNGSQWYFDTDYGKQEILYRRIGADELNVIKVCGAIVEAQRDYYNALHDGATVHQYAQKFHSTPGTQDGLYWQVKPGAQPPQSPLGPLVAQAAIDGYQLHATGEPHPFHGYVYRLLTSQGSDAPGGAQSYIVNGKLTEGFAVLAYPISYRNTGVMTFMANQTGQVYQNDLGPGTAQIASAMTAYDPDETWRPVDKATVASETK
;
A
#
# COMPACT_ATOMS: atom_id res chain seq x y z
N MET A 1 71.45 35.13 -17.89
CA MET A 1 70.80 33.86 -17.50
C MET A 1 69.54 33.73 -18.37
N ALA A 2 69.52 33.26 -19.64
CA ALA A 2 70.31 32.27 -20.39
C ALA A 2 70.47 30.96 -19.60
N GLU A 3 70.13 29.74 -20.02
CA GLU A 3 69.60 29.03 -21.22
C GLU A 3 69.02 27.72 -20.60
N ASP A 4 68.17 26.85 -21.17
CA ASP A 4 68.33 26.01 -22.38
C ASP A 4 67.07 25.09 -22.42
N SER A 5 66.28 25.02 -23.49
CA SER A 5 66.31 24.01 -24.59
C SER A 5 65.87 22.59 -24.14
N ALA A 6 64.70 22.08 -24.53
CA ALA A 6 64.23 21.55 -25.83
C ALA A 6 64.33 20.01 -25.94
N ALA A 7 63.26 19.46 -26.54
CA ALA A 7 62.96 18.13 -27.09
C ALA A 7 64.11 17.11 -27.34
N ASP A 8 63.84 15.81 -27.18
CA ASP A 8 63.39 14.94 -28.29
C ASP A 8 63.09 13.46 -27.90
N MET A 9 62.26 12.83 -28.74
CA MET A 9 62.17 11.41 -29.15
C MET A 9 61.54 10.27 -28.30
N MET A 10 60.38 9.84 -28.82
CA MET A 10 60.02 8.47 -29.29
C MET A 10 59.82 7.30 -28.29
N ALA A 11 58.58 6.81 -28.20
CA ALA A 11 58.23 5.45 -28.62
C ALA A 11 56.70 5.25 -28.61
N ALA A 12 56.18 4.69 -29.71
CA ALA A 12 54.82 4.23 -29.88
C ALA A 12 54.56 2.96 -29.05
N ASP A 13 53.34 2.78 -28.54
CA ASP A 13 52.64 1.51 -28.73
C ASP A 13 51.12 1.64 -28.62
N THR A 14 50.44 0.90 -29.47
CA THR A 14 48.99 0.80 -29.63
C THR A 14 48.49 -0.52 -29.02
N VAL A 15 47.78 -0.50 -27.89
CA VAL A 15 46.87 -1.60 -27.44
C VAL A 15 45.96 -0.99 -26.36
N GLY A 16 44.66 -1.19 -26.24
CA GLY A 16 43.67 -2.01 -26.92
C GLY A 16 42.34 -1.69 -26.21
N ALA A 17 41.26 -1.67 -26.97
CA ALA A 17 39.91 -1.52 -26.44
C ALA A 17 39.54 -2.77 -25.65
N ASP A 18 39.51 -2.69 -24.32
CA ASP A 18 38.84 -3.68 -23.50
C ASP A 18 37.41 -3.24 -23.22
N THR A 19 36.53 -3.76 -24.07
CA THR A 19 35.11 -3.94 -23.80
C THR A 19 34.93 -4.74 -22.51
N VAL A 20 34.65 -4.07 -21.39
CA VAL A 20 34.16 -4.75 -20.19
C VAL A 20 32.70 -5.12 -20.47
N GLY A 21 32.49 -6.40 -20.79
CA GLY A 21 31.19 -7.01 -20.98
C GLY A 21 30.30 -6.82 -19.75
N ALA A 22 29.14 -6.20 -19.97
CA ALA A 22 28.03 -6.18 -19.04
C ALA A 22 27.29 -7.53 -19.11
N ASP A 23 27.92 -8.61 -18.66
CA ASP A 23 27.27 -9.92 -18.50
C ASP A 23 28.05 -10.72 -17.44
N THR A 24 27.80 -10.42 -16.16
CA THR A 24 27.77 -11.37 -15.04
C THR A 24 27.62 -10.59 -13.73
N VAL A 25 26.38 -10.35 -13.30
CA VAL A 25 26.12 -10.08 -11.89
C VAL A 25 26.21 -11.42 -11.16
N GLY A 26 27.13 -11.55 -10.20
CA GLY A 26 27.35 -12.79 -9.46
C GLY A 26 26.05 -13.35 -8.86
N ALA A 27 25.90 -14.68 -8.94
CA ALA A 27 24.70 -15.39 -8.51
C ALA A 27 24.26 -15.05 -7.06
N ASP A 28 25.22 -14.73 -6.19
CA ASP A 28 24.98 -14.39 -4.79
C ASP A 28 24.24 -13.05 -4.62
N THR A 29 24.57 -12.03 -5.41
CA THR A 29 23.89 -10.73 -5.36
C THR A 29 22.46 -10.84 -5.90
N VAL A 30 22.28 -11.64 -6.95
CA VAL A 30 20.95 -11.95 -7.52
C VAL A 30 20.11 -12.75 -6.51
N ALA A 31 20.70 -13.69 -5.77
CA ALA A 31 20.03 -14.47 -4.74
C ALA A 31 19.60 -13.62 -3.54
N VAL A 32 20.42 -12.67 -3.08
CA VAL A 32 20.06 -11.74 -2.00
C VAL A 32 18.92 -10.80 -2.41
N MET A 33 18.94 -10.29 -3.64
CA MET A 33 17.85 -9.46 -4.17
C MET A 33 16.56 -10.26 -4.41
N ALA A 34 16.66 -11.47 -4.94
CA ALA A 34 15.54 -12.40 -5.06
C ALA A 34 14.99 -12.82 -3.69
N GLY A 35 15.84 -12.93 -2.65
CA GLY A 35 15.45 -13.23 -1.26
C GLY A 35 14.70 -12.09 -0.58
N LYS A 36 15.18 -10.84 -0.70
CA LYS A 36 14.44 -9.64 -0.21
C LYS A 36 13.10 -9.46 -0.91
N ARG A 37 13.03 -9.80 -2.21
CA ARG A 37 11.76 -9.81 -2.97
C ARG A 37 10.87 -10.97 -2.57
N GLN A 38 11.37 -12.20 -2.41
CA GLN A 38 10.57 -13.31 -1.90
C GLN A 38 9.97 -12.98 -0.53
N TRP A 39 10.65 -12.22 0.32
CA TRP A 39 10.09 -11.75 1.59
C TRP A 39 8.99 -10.70 1.41
N ARG A 40 9.15 -9.70 0.53
CA ARG A 40 8.11 -8.68 0.25
C ARG A 40 6.91 -9.23 -0.53
N ASP A 41 7.16 -10.04 -1.56
CA ASP A 41 6.13 -10.70 -2.36
C ASP A 41 5.44 -11.82 -1.56
N LYS A 42 6.14 -12.56 -0.67
CA LYS A 42 5.47 -13.45 0.30
C LYS A 42 4.78 -12.68 1.39
N ALA A 43 5.29 -11.57 1.92
CA ALA A 43 4.58 -10.79 2.93
C ALA A 43 3.26 -10.26 2.35
N MET A 44 3.27 -9.75 1.11
CA MET A 44 2.07 -9.26 0.42
C MET A 44 1.17 -10.40 -0.09
N SER A 45 1.74 -11.46 -0.67
CA SER A 45 0.97 -12.63 -1.15
C SER A 45 0.51 -13.54 -0.01
N GLN A 46 1.21 -13.63 1.12
CA GLN A 46 0.74 -14.33 2.32
C GLN A 46 -0.32 -13.49 3.04
N ARG A 47 -0.24 -12.16 3.02
CA ARG A 47 -1.35 -11.30 3.46
C ARG A 47 -2.61 -11.50 2.60
N ILE A 48 -2.46 -11.67 1.28
CA ILE A 48 -3.59 -11.93 0.35
C ILE A 48 -4.02 -13.43 0.31
N ALA A 49 -3.12 -14.38 0.58
CA ALA A 49 -3.39 -15.82 0.46
C ALA A 49 -3.66 -16.52 1.80
N CYS A 50 -3.42 -15.87 2.95
CA CYS A 50 -3.67 -16.47 4.27
C CYS A 50 -5.14 -16.54 4.70
N SER A 51 -6.08 -16.00 3.92
CA SER A 51 -7.53 -16.22 4.14
C SER A 51 -8.12 -17.31 3.20
N ARG A 52 -7.33 -17.87 2.27
CA ARG A 52 -7.81 -18.94 1.35
C ARG A 52 -7.72 -20.36 1.89
N ARG A 53 -7.32 -20.55 3.14
CA ARG A 53 -7.06 -21.87 3.70
C ARG A 53 -7.78 -22.03 5.04
N ASN A 54 -9.12 -21.96 5.01
CA ASN A 54 -10.01 -22.71 5.92
C ASN A 54 -11.52 -22.63 5.55
N MET A 55 -11.89 -22.54 4.28
CA MET A 55 -13.22 -22.98 3.84
C MET A 55 -13.24 -24.49 3.62
N ARG A 56 -13.03 -25.27 4.69
CA ARG A 56 -13.26 -26.72 4.74
C ARG A 56 -14.36 -27.01 5.75
N GLY A 57 -15.54 -26.47 5.48
CA GLY A 57 -16.72 -26.62 6.33
C GLY A 57 -18.03 -26.54 5.55
N TRP A 58 -18.06 -26.98 4.29
CA TRP A 58 -19.33 -27.22 3.60
C TRP A 58 -19.18 -28.36 2.60
N LYS A 59 -19.26 -29.60 3.09
CA LYS A 59 -19.52 -30.76 2.24
C LYS A 59 -20.95 -31.22 2.48
N ALA A 60 -21.83 -30.94 1.52
CA ALA A 60 -22.84 -31.86 1.00
C ALA A 60 -23.73 -31.12 -0.01
N ALA A 61 -24.01 -31.78 -1.15
CA ALA A 61 -24.78 -31.32 -2.32
C ALA A 61 -24.00 -30.32 -3.22
N GLN A 62 -23.64 -30.60 -4.47
CA GLN A 62 -24.21 -31.51 -5.45
C GLN A 62 -23.09 -32.10 -6.33
N ALA A 63 -23.00 -33.42 -6.35
CA ALA A 63 -22.25 -34.16 -7.35
C ALA A 63 -23.20 -34.47 -8.52
N LEU A 64 -23.19 -33.65 -9.56
CA LEU A 64 -23.48 -34.04 -10.94
C LEU A 64 -23.14 -32.84 -11.85
N GLY A 65 -22.00 -32.89 -12.53
CA GLY A 65 -21.47 -31.79 -13.35
C GLY A 65 -19.97 -31.85 -13.62
N ILE A 66 -19.30 -32.89 -13.10
CA ILE A 66 -17.91 -33.21 -13.42
C ILE A 66 -17.95 -34.10 -14.66
N CYS A 67 -17.78 -33.51 -15.85
CA CYS A 67 -17.20 -34.17 -17.04
C CYS A 67 -17.05 -33.25 -18.28
N ILE A 68 -17.53 -32.00 -18.30
CA ILE A 68 -17.43 -31.13 -19.50
C ILE A 68 -16.52 -29.88 -19.31
N VAL A 69 -16.06 -29.56 -18.10
CA VAL A 69 -15.24 -28.35 -17.84
C VAL A 69 -13.73 -28.62 -17.84
N LEU A 70 -13.27 -29.86 -18.01
CA LEU A 70 -11.84 -30.22 -17.99
C LEU A 70 -11.12 -30.12 -19.35
N LEU A 71 -11.76 -29.55 -20.37
CA LEU A 71 -11.18 -29.45 -21.72
C LEU A 71 -10.94 -28.02 -22.24
N PHE A 72 -11.14 -26.98 -21.44
CA PHE A 72 -10.82 -25.60 -21.85
C PHE A 72 -9.87 -24.89 -20.88
N CYS A 73 -8.72 -24.51 -21.44
CA CYS A 73 -7.78 -23.48 -20.98
C CYS A 73 -6.82 -23.81 -19.84
N GLY A 74 -5.87 -24.71 -20.12
CA GLY A 74 -4.58 -24.81 -19.42
C GLY A 74 -3.40 -24.17 -20.19
N VAL A 75 -3.64 -23.28 -21.15
CA VAL A 75 -2.55 -22.52 -21.79
C VAL A 75 -2.24 -21.33 -20.88
N PRO A 76 -0.99 -21.15 -20.40
CA PRO A 76 -0.63 -19.89 -19.77
C PRO A 76 -0.86 -18.81 -20.82
N ALA A 77 -1.79 -17.89 -20.57
CA ALA A 77 -2.02 -16.76 -21.45
C ALA A 77 -0.67 -16.04 -21.60
N ALA A 78 -0.04 -16.22 -22.76
CA ALA A 78 1.01 -15.35 -23.22
C ALA A 78 0.37 -13.98 -23.33
N ARG A 79 0.51 -13.15 -22.29
CA ARG A 79 0.03 -11.77 -22.33
C ARG A 79 0.84 -11.08 -23.43
N ALA A 80 0.17 -10.89 -24.56
CA ALA A 80 0.76 -10.33 -25.75
C ALA A 80 1.15 -8.88 -25.50
N GLN A 81 2.29 -8.47 -26.07
CA GLN A 81 2.68 -7.07 -26.21
C GLN A 81 1.51 -6.27 -26.80
N ALA A 82 1.18 -5.11 -26.20
CA ALA A 82 0.14 -4.26 -26.74
C ALA A 82 0.54 -3.74 -28.13
N PRO A 83 -0.36 -3.75 -29.14
CA PRO A 83 -0.07 -3.18 -30.45
C PRO A 83 0.42 -1.73 -30.33
N GLY A 84 1.53 -1.40 -30.99
CA GLY A 84 2.14 -0.06 -30.94
C GLY A 84 3.09 0.21 -29.76
N GLN A 85 3.28 -0.74 -28.84
CA GLN A 85 4.31 -0.63 -27.80
C GLN A 85 5.71 -0.81 -28.40
N ARG A 86 6.63 0.10 -28.08
CA ARG A 86 8.03 0.03 -28.52
C ARG A 86 8.76 -1.15 -27.86
N THR A 87 9.60 -1.81 -28.64
CA THR A 87 10.48 -2.88 -28.17
C THR A 87 11.95 -2.55 -28.37
N PHE A 88 12.81 -3.31 -27.70
CA PHE A 88 14.25 -3.06 -27.66
C PHE A 88 15.06 -4.34 -27.83
N GLY A 89 16.23 -4.24 -28.43
CA GLY A 89 17.15 -5.38 -28.59
C GLY A 89 17.83 -5.84 -27.30
N SER A 90 17.79 -5.05 -26.23
CA SER A 90 18.37 -5.41 -24.92
C SER A 90 17.66 -4.72 -23.76
N LEU A 91 17.84 -5.26 -22.55
CA LEU A 91 17.35 -4.67 -21.29
C LEU A 91 17.87 -3.25 -21.09
N THR A 92 19.19 -3.05 -21.22
CA THR A 92 19.85 -1.74 -21.07
C THR A 92 19.28 -0.70 -22.03
N LYS A 93 19.11 -1.06 -23.32
CA LYS A 93 18.51 -0.14 -24.29
C LYS A 93 17.07 0.25 -23.92
N ALA A 94 16.28 -0.68 -23.37
CA ALA A 94 14.93 -0.39 -22.93
C ALA A 94 14.90 0.55 -21.73
N THR A 95 15.71 0.29 -20.71
CA THR A 95 15.71 1.11 -19.49
C THR A 95 16.40 2.45 -19.66
N ASP A 96 17.43 2.56 -20.49
CA ASP A 96 18.07 3.84 -20.82
C ASP A 96 17.14 4.74 -21.64
N ALA A 97 16.41 4.17 -22.60
CA ALA A 97 15.41 4.90 -23.35
C ALA A 97 14.28 5.39 -22.43
N PHE A 98 13.85 4.56 -21.48
CA PHE A 98 12.83 4.93 -20.50
C PHE A 98 13.31 6.02 -19.55
N ALA A 99 14.54 5.90 -19.00
CA ALA A 99 15.14 6.90 -18.13
C ALA A 99 15.34 8.24 -18.86
N THR A 100 15.76 8.20 -20.13
CA THR A 100 15.89 9.40 -20.97
C THR A 100 14.54 10.07 -21.21
N ALA A 101 13.50 9.28 -21.50
CA ALA A 101 12.15 9.82 -21.70
C ALA A 101 11.61 10.48 -20.42
N ILE A 102 11.82 9.85 -19.25
CA ILE A 102 11.45 10.40 -17.94
C ILE A 102 12.23 11.69 -17.64
N GLN A 103 13.54 11.69 -17.86
CA GLN A 103 14.39 12.87 -17.63
C GLN A 103 13.96 14.06 -18.48
N ASN A 104 13.58 13.82 -19.73
CA ASN A 104 13.19 14.87 -20.66
C ASN A 104 11.71 15.28 -20.48
N HIS A 105 10.98 14.67 -19.55
CA HIS A 105 9.53 14.82 -19.39
C HIS A 105 8.76 14.59 -20.70
N ASP A 106 9.25 13.67 -21.53
CA ASP A 106 8.68 13.37 -22.84
C ASP A 106 7.56 12.33 -22.69
N GLU A 107 6.36 12.81 -22.35
CA GLU A 107 5.19 11.95 -22.15
C GLU A 107 4.87 11.07 -23.36
N ALA A 108 5.12 11.57 -24.58
CA ALA A 108 4.88 10.81 -25.81
C ALA A 108 5.87 9.64 -25.92
N ALA A 109 7.15 9.88 -25.63
CA ALA A 109 8.16 8.81 -25.58
C ALA A 109 7.90 7.82 -24.43
N ILE A 110 7.53 8.30 -23.24
CA ILE A 110 7.15 7.43 -22.11
C ILE A 110 5.98 6.53 -22.52
N LEU A 111 4.94 7.09 -23.13
CA LEU A 111 3.77 6.34 -23.59
C LEU A 111 4.12 5.34 -24.71
N ALA A 112 4.99 5.72 -25.64
CA ALA A 112 5.45 4.79 -26.68
C ALA A 112 6.20 3.58 -26.09
N ILE A 113 6.94 3.78 -24.99
CA ILE A 113 7.70 2.72 -24.30
C ILE A 113 6.79 1.83 -23.44
N LEU A 114 5.87 2.42 -22.69
CA LEU A 114 4.92 1.68 -21.84
C LEU A 114 3.74 1.10 -22.64
N GLY A 115 3.53 1.56 -23.87
CA GLY A 115 2.38 1.20 -24.69
C GLY A 115 1.08 1.88 -24.24
N PRO A 116 -0.04 1.67 -24.96
CA PRO A 116 -1.32 2.35 -24.69
C PRO A 116 -1.85 2.15 -23.26
N SER A 117 -1.63 0.98 -22.66
CA SER A 117 -1.97 0.71 -21.26
C SER A 117 -1.25 1.64 -20.27
N GLY A 118 -0.15 2.28 -20.66
CA GLY A 118 0.63 3.18 -19.80
C GLY A 118 -0.02 4.54 -19.55
N LYS A 119 -1.06 4.93 -20.30
CA LYS A 119 -1.65 6.28 -20.22
C LYS A 119 -2.01 6.70 -18.79
N ASP A 120 -2.62 5.81 -18.02
CA ASP A 120 -3.04 6.09 -16.63
C ASP A 120 -1.89 6.08 -15.61
N LEU A 121 -0.65 5.81 -16.06
CA LEU A 121 0.54 5.77 -15.21
C LEU A 121 1.44 7.00 -15.36
N ILE A 122 1.25 7.81 -16.40
CA ILE A 122 2.17 8.88 -16.77
C ILE A 122 1.86 10.17 -16.00
N SER A 123 0.60 10.38 -15.61
CA SER A 123 0.19 11.53 -14.80
C SER A 123 -0.72 11.13 -13.64
N SER A 124 -0.48 11.76 -12.49
CA SER A 124 -1.37 11.68 -11.32
C SER A 124 -2.43 12.79 -11.28
N GLY A 125 -2.42 13.72 -12.25
CA GLY A 125 -3.25 14.92 -12.25
C GLY A 125 -2.63 16.10 -11.48
N ASP A 126 -1.48 15.91 -10.84
CA ASP A 126 -0.66 16.95 -10.21
C ASP A 126 0.72 17.03 -10.91
N PRO A 127 0.92 18.04 -11.80
CA PRO A 127 2.16 18.18 -12.54
C PRO A 127 3.41 18.39 -11.68
N VAL A 128 3.28 18.97 -10.48
CA VAL A 128 4.41 19.19 -9.56
C VAL A 128 4.80 17.87 -8.91
N SER A 129 3.82 17.11 -8.43
CA SER A 129 4.03 15.76 -7.90
C SER A 129 4.64 14.83 -8.95
N ASP A 130 4.14 14.90 -10.19
CA ASP A 130 4.64 14.10 -11.31
C ASP A 130 6.10 14.45 -11.64
N ARG A 131 6.43 15.74 -11.73
CA ARG A 131 7.81 16.20 -11.95
C ARG A 131 8.77 15.72 -10.86
N ASN A 132 8.41 15.89 -9.60
CA ASN A 132 9.24 15.45 -8.47
C ASN A 132 9.50 13.93 -8.50
N LYS A 133 8.49 13.12 -8.87
CA LYS A 133 8.65 11.66 -9.01
C LYS A 133 9.57 11.30 -10.17
N GLN A 134 9.44 11.98 -11.30
CA GLN A 134 10.29 11.77 -12.48
C GLN A 134 11.75 12.15 -12.23
N ASP A 135 11.99 13.27 -11.53
CA ASP A 135 13.32 13.71 -11.14
C ASP A 135 13.98 12.72 -10.15
N THR A 136 13.20 12.27 -9.16
CA THR A 136 13.64 11.26 -8.19
C THR A 136 13.99 9.93 -8.87
N PHE A 137 13.19 9.49 -9.83
CA PHE A 137 13.48 8.30 -10.63
C PHE A 137 14.81 8.46 -11.37
N THR A 138 14.98 9.58 -12.08
CA THR A 138 16.17 9.85 -12.90
C THR A 138 17.44 9.92 -12.05
N ALA A 139 17.38 10.59 -10.90
CA ALA A 139 18.49 10.66 -9.95
C ALA A 139 18.89 9.27 -9.44
N ASN A 140 17.91 8.45 -9.03
CA ASN A 140 18.18 7.09 -8.55
C ASN A 140 18.73 6.19 -9.65
N TYR A 141 18.17 6.23 -10.86
CA TYR A 141 18.64 5.44 -12.00
C TYR A 141 20.11 5.74 -12.33
N ARG A 142 20.51 7.01 -12.29
CA ARG A 142 21.89 7.45 -12.53
C ARG A 142 22.83 7.08 -11.40
N ALA A 143 22.37 7.14 -10.15
CA ALA A 143 23.19 6.79 -9.00
C ALA A 143 23.59 5.31 -9.02
N SER A 144 22.65 4.42 -9.36
CA SER A 144 22.93 3.01 -9.69
C SER A 144 21.68 2.37 -10.28
N HIS A 145 21.88 1.37 -11.14
CA HIS A 145 20.80 0.50 -11.57
C HIS A 145 21.29 -0.93 -11.82
N GLN A 146 20.44 -1.90 -11.53
CA GLN A 146 20.74 -3.31 -11.73
C GLN A 146 19.46 -4.10 -12.01
N TYR A 147 19.63 -5.32 -12.53
CA TYR A 147 18.53 -6.16 -12.96
C TYR A 147 18.45 -7.43 -12.10
N ALA A 148 17.23 -7.87 -11.80
CA ALA A 148 16.99 -9.19 -11.22
C ALA A 148 15.93 -9.94 -12.01
N ALA A 149 16.30 -11.10 -12.56
CA ALA A 149 15.37 -12.00 -13.23
C ALA A 149 14.49 -12.72 -12.20
N ALA A 150 13.20 -12.84 -12.52
CA ALA A 150 12.22 -13.61 -11.79
C ALA A 150 11.94 -14.94 -12.50
N SER A 151 11.52 -15.95 -11.73
CA SER A 151 11.20 -17.30 -12.25
C SER A 151 10.02 -17.32 -13.24
N ASP A 152 9.22 -16.26 -13.30
CA ASP A 152 8.08 -16.11 -14.21
C ASP A 152 8.42 -15.40 -15.53
N GLY A 153 9.71 -15.18 -15.80
CA GLY A 153 10.20 -14.58 -17.04
C GLY A 153 10.20 -13.06 -17.06
N ARG A 154 9.88 -12.39 -15.94
CA ARG A 154 10.05 -10.95 -15.77
C ARG A 154 11.47 -10.60 -15.31
N THR A 155 11.95 -9.44 -15.69
CA THR A 155 13.21 -8.85 -15.21
C THR A 155 12.90 -7.51 -14.57
N PHE A 156 13.23 -7.38 -13.29
CA PHE A 156 12.97 -6.17 -12.52
C PHE A 156 14.17 -5.23 -12.57
N LEU A 157 13.90 -3.95 -12.73
CA LEU A 157 14.89 -2.88 -12.62
C LEU A 157 14.92 -2.40 -11.16
N TYR A 158 16.12 -2.40 -10.58
CA TYR A 158 16.40 -1.83 -9.27
C TYR A 158 17.21 -0.56 -9.48
N ILE A 159 16.88 0.52 -8.77
CA ILE A 159 17.54 1.82 -8.91
C ILE A 159 17.97 2.39 -7.56
N GLY A 160 19.02 3.22 -7.59
CA GLY A 160 19.50 3.98 -6.45
C GLY A 160 20.21 3.14 -5.38
N PRO A 161 20.86 3.80 -4.42
CA PRO A 161 21.69 3.15 -3.40
C PRO A 161 20.91 2.17 -2.51
N ASN A 162 19.60 2.37 -2.39
CA ASN A 162 18.72 1.53 -1.58
C ASN A 162 18.22 0.29 -2.34
N ASN A 163 18.65 0.09 -3.60
CA ASN A 163 18.16 -0.98 -4.48
C ASN A 163 16.63 -0.98 -4.52
N TRP A 164 16.05 0.15 -4.91
CA TRP A 164 14.61 0.27 -4.98
C TRP A 164 14.06 -0.46 -6.22
N PRO A 165 13.21 -1.49 -6.06
CA PRO A 165 12.60 -2.17 -7.21
C PRO A 165 11.55 -1.26 -7.86
N THR A 166 11.76 -0.90 -9.11
CA THR A 166 10.75 -0.16 -9.89
C THR A 166 9.53 -1.05 -10.14
N PRO A 167 8.32 -0.47 -10.24
CA PRO A 167 7.10 -1.27 -10.25
C PRO A 167 6.81 -1.92 -11.61
N ILE A 168 7.38 -1.41 -12.71
CA ILE A 168 7.14 -1.91 -14.07
C ILE A 168 8.33 -2.75 -14.53
N PRO A 169 8.24 -4.10 -14.51
CA PRO A 169 9.31 -4.96 -14.96
C PRO A 169 9.35 -5.04 -16.49
N LEU A 170 10.41 -5.64 -17.02
CA LEU A 170 10.57 -5.97 -18.43
C LEU A 170 10.30 -7.45 -18.67
N ARG A 171 9.83 -7.78 -19.87
CA ARG A 171 9.72 -9.15 -20.37
C ARG A 171 10.35 -9.27 -21.74
N LYS A 172 10.72 -10.51 -22.08
CA LYS A 172 11.28 -10.86 -23.38
C LYS A 172 10.20 -11.47 -24.26
N ASN A 173 10.07 -10.97 -25.48
CA ASN A 173 9.26 -11.53 -26.56
C ASN A 173 10.20 -11.86 -27.74
N GLY A 174 10.52 -13.14 -27.94
CA GLY A 174 11.55 -13.56 -28.89
C GLY A 174 12.93 -12.96 -28.54
N SER A 175 13.50 -12.18 -29.46
CA SER A 175 14.77 -11.45 -29.24
C SER A 175 14.59 -10.03 -28.68
N GLN A 176 13.34 -9.59 -28.48
CA GLN A 176 13.01 -8.22 -28.11
C GLN A 176 12.56 -8.11 -26.65
N TRP A 177 12.82 -6.96 -26.05
CA TRP A 177 12.42 -6.59 -24.70
C TRP A 177 11.36 -5.50 -24.71
N TYR A 178 10.42 -5.58 -23.79
CA TYR A 178 9.35 -4.59 -23.60
C TYR A 178 8.98 -4.49 -22.12
N PHE A 179 8.37 -3.38 -21.71
CA PHE A 179 7.85 -3.22 -20.35
C PHE A 179 6.51 -3.94 -20.18
N ASP A 180 6.38 -4.76 -19.14
CA ASP A 180 5.11 -5.39 -18.76
C ASP A 180 4.26 -4.39 -17.97
N THR A 181 3.66 -3.46 -18.71
CA THR A 181 2.89 -2.34 -18.15
C THR A 181 1.64 -2.79 -17.43
N ASP A 182 0.96 -3.85 -17.89
CA ASP A 182 -0.22 -4.39 -17.22
C ASP A 182 0.14 -4.93 -15.83
N TYR A 183 1.27 -5.65 -15.72
CA TYR A 183 1.79 -6.01 -14.40
C TYR A 183 2.12 -4.77 -13.57
N GLY A 184 2.80 -3.78 -14.17
CA GLY A 184 3.18 -2.53 -13.51
C GLY A 184 1.99 -1.77 -12.92
N LYS A 185 0.87 -1.69 -13.63
CA LYS A 185 -0.39 -1.09 -13.14
C LYS A 185 -0.86 -1.77 -11.85
N GLN A 186 -0.87 -3.10 -11.86
CA GLN A 186 -1.31 -3.88 -10.71
C GLN A 186 -0.36 -3.72 -9.51
N GLU A 187 0.95 -3.73 -9.76
CA GLU A 187 1.97 -3.53 -8.73
C GLU A 187 1.87 -2.14 -8.07
N ILE A 188 1.66 -1.08 -8.86
CA ILE A 188 1.47 0.29 -8.34
C ILE A 188 0.22 0.35 -7.43
N LEU A 189 -0.88 -0.27 -7.87
CA LEU A 189 -2.09 -0.38 -7.05
C LEU A 189 -1.82 -1.11 -5.73
N TYR A 190 -1.11 -2.23 -5.76
CA TYR A 190 -0.78 -2.99 -4.55
C TYR A 190 0.12 -2.23 -3.59
N ARG A 191 1.09 -1.46 -4.10
CA ARG A 191 1.93 -0.59 -3.26
C ARG A 191 1.12 0.51 -2.61
N ARG A 192 0.17 1.13 -3.32
CA ARG A 192 -0.75 2.12 -2.74
C ARG A 192 -1.56 1.51 -1.61
N ILE A 193 -2.22 0.38 -1.88
CA ILE A 193 -3.01 -0.35 -0.87
C ILE A 193 -2.16 -0.67 0.36
N GLY A 194 -0.95 -1.19 0.17
CA GLY A 194 -0.05 -1.51 1.29
C GLY A 194 0.31 -0.27 2.12
N ALA A 195 0.66 0.85 1.47
CA ALA A 195 0.96 2.11 2.14
C ALA A 195 -0.24 2.66 2.92
N ASP A 196 -1.43 2.63 2.30
CA ASP A 196 -2.67 3.06 2.94
C ASP A 196 -3.02 2.18 4.15
N GLU A 197 -2.90 0.86 4.04
CA GLU A 197 -3.13 -0.08 5.15
C GLU A 197 -2.19 0.15 6.35
N LEU A 198 -0.93 0.50 6.11
CA LEU A 198 -0.01 0.88 7.18
C LEU A 198 -0.46 2.18 7.88
N ASN A 199 -0.97 3.14 7.13
CA ASN A 199 -1.53 4.36 7.70
C ASN A 199 -2.82 4.08 8.48
N VAL A 200 -3.68 3.19 7.99
CA VAL A 200 -4.91 2.77 8.70
C VAL A 200 -4.56 2.15 10.06
N ILE A 201 -3.53 1.30 10.13
CA ILE A 201 -3.05 0.75 11.41
C ILE A 201 -2.64 1.87 12.38
N LYS A 202 -1.92 2.88 11.90
CA LYS A 202 -1.55 4.06 12.71
C LYS A 202 -2.78 4.85 13.15
N VAL A 203 -3.77 5.01 12.28
CA VAL A 203 -5.02 5.70 12.59
C VAL A 203 -5.82 4.95 13.65
N CYS A 204 -5.92 3.62 13.58
CA CYS A 204 -6.52 2.83 14.66
C CYS A 204 -5.82 3.08 16.01
N GLY A 205 -4.48 3.13 16.01
CA GLY A 205 -3.69 3.49 17.19
C GLY A 205 -4.00 4.91 17.71
N ALA A 206 -4.03 5.91 16.81
CA ALA A 206 -4.34 7.29 17.16
C ALA A 206 -5.77 7.45 17.71
N ILE A 207 -6.74 6.68 17.21
CA ILE A 207 -8.11 6.66 17.75
C ILE A 207 -8.12 6.07 19.17
N VAL A 208 -7.34 5.01 19.42
CA VAL A 208 -7.20 4.44 20.77
C VAL A 208 -6.58 5.45 21.73
N GLU A 209 -5.55 6.19 21.30
CA GLU A 209 -4.94 7.27 22.09
C GLU A 209 -5.93 8.41 22.35
N ALA A 210 -6.63 8.87 21.31
CA ALA A 210 -7.66 9.91 21.43
C ALA A 210 -8.78 9.53 22.41
N GLN A 211 -9.20 8.27 22.43
CA GLN A 211 -10.18 7.76 23.39
C GLN A 211 -9.64 7.77 24.83
N ARG A 212 -8.36 7.47 25.03
CA ARG A 212 -7.72 7.57 26.37
C ARG A 212 -7.63 9.01 26.83
N ASP A 213 -7.27 9.93 25.93
CA ASP A 213 -7.20 11.36 26.23
C ASP A 213 -8.59 11.93 26.58
N TYR A 214 -9.62 11.55 25.81
CA TYR A 214 -11.01 11.89 26.11
C TYR A 214 -11.44 11.33 27.48
N TYR A 215 -11.14 10.06 27.75
CA TYR A 215 -11.47 9.43 29.04
C TYR A 215 -10.79 10.14 30.21
N ASN A 216 -9.61 10.75 30.04
CA ASN A 216 -8.88 11.40 31.14
C ASN A 216 -9.45 12.75 31.60
N ALA A 217 -10.50 13.25 30.94
CA ALA A 217 -11.18 14.48 31.33
C ALA A 217 -12.70 14.29 31.47
N LEU A 218 -13.32 15.18 32.24
CA LEU A 218 -14.78 15.29 32.29
C LEU A 218 -15.22 16.31 31.24
N HIS A 219 -16.23 15.94 30.45
CA HIS A 219 -16.75 16.74 29.34
C HIS A 219 -18.21 17.10 29.57
N ASP A 220 -18.62 18.29 29.14
CA ASP A 220 -20.01 18.76 29.13
C ASP A 220 -20.76 18.58 30.48
N GLY A 221 -20.07 18.81 31.60
CA GLY A 221 -20.65 18.69 32.94
C GLY A 221 -20.87 17.24 33.41
N ALA A 222 -20.27 16.25 32.73
CA ALA A 222 -20.28 14.87 33.17
C ALA A 222 -19.63 14.71 34.55
N THR A 223 -20.20 13.82 35.36
CA THR A 223 -19.72 13.49 36.71
C THR A 223 -18.87 12.22 36.77
N VAL A 224 -18.70 11.52 35.63
CA VAL A 224 -17.92 10.28 35.52
C VAL A 224 -17.10 10.31 34.25
N HIS A 225 -15.92 9.68 34.30
CA HIS A 225 -15.08 9.46 33.13
C HIS A 225 -15.75 8.43 32.19
N GLN A 226 -15.71 8.71 30.90
CA GLN A 226 -16.32 7.89 29.85
C GLN A 226 -15.55 8.08 28.55
N TYR A 227 -15.62 7.10 27.67
CA TYR A 227 -15.13 7.18 26.30
C TYR A 227 -16.12 7.95 25.43
N ALA A 228 -15.62 8.51 24.32
CA ALA A 228 -16.46 9.16 23.33
C ALA A 228 -17.24 8.11 22.53
N GLN A 229 -18.54 8.35 22.31
CA GLN A 229 -19.40 7.45 21.52
C GLN A 229 -19.40 7.80 20.02
N LYS A 230 -18.77 8.90 19.64
CA LYS A 230 -18.77 9.44 18.27
C LYS A 230 -17.47 10.16 17.95
N PHE A 231 -17.17 10.28 16.67
CA PHE A 231 -15.97 10.99 16.21
C PHE A 231 -16.15 12.50 16.24
N HIS A 232 -17.30 13.01 15.78
CA HIS A 232 -17.60 14.44 15.78
C HIS A 232 -18.50 14.80 16.94
N SER A 233 -18.11 15.83 17.70
CA SER A 233 -18.99 16.42 18.70
C SER A 233 -20.17 17.14 18.06
N THR A 234 -21.29 17.18 18.77
CA THR A 234 -22.41 18.08 18.46
C THR A 234 -21.89 19.53 18.50
N PRO A 235 -22.32 20.42 17.59
CA PRO A 235 -21.86 21.81 17.61
C PRO A 235 -22.00 22.46 19.00
N GLY A 236 -20.88 22.95 19.53
CA GLY A 236 -20.83 23.61 20.85
C GLY A 236 -20.62 22.68 22.05
N THR A 237 -20.46 21.37 21.83
CA THR A 237 -20.23 20.37 22.89
C THR A 237 -18.89 19.66 22.72
N GLN A 238 -18.51 18.86 23.71
CA GLN A 238 -17.34 17.98 23.72
C GLN A 238 -17.77 16.52 23.91
N ASP A 239 -18.79 16.07 23.17
CA ASP A 239 -19.38 14.74 23.28
C ASP A 239 -18.86 13.74 22.21
N GLY A 240 -17.80 14.11 21.49
CA GLY A 240 -17.08 13.29 20.52
C GLY A 240 -15.57 13.52 20.55
N LEU A 241 -14.80 12.76 19.77
CA LEU A 241 -13.32 12.85 19.72
C LEU A 241 -12.78 14.14 19.06
N TYR A 242 -13.63 14.87 18.33
CA TYR A 242 -13.29 16.09 17.63
C TYR A 242 -14.34 17.19 17.81
N TRP A 243 -13.88 18.40 18.12
CA TRP A 243 -14.67 19.63 18.15
C TRP A 243 -13.86 20.80 17.57
N GLN A 244 -14.53 21.74 16.92
CA GLN A 244 -13.85 22.94 16.45
C GLN A 244 -13.51 23.86 17.62
N VAL A 245 -12.23 24.17 17.77
CA VAL A 245 -11.77 25.23 18.67
C VAL A 245 -11.96 26.58 17.99
N LYS A 246 -12.71 27.50 18.64
CA LYS A 246 -12.86 28.86 18.13
C LYS A 246 -11.52 29.59 18.14
N PRO A 247 -11.15 30.33 17.07
CA PRO A 247 -9.95 31.15 17.07
C PRO A 247 -9.93 32.13 18.27
N GLY A 248 -8.81 32.17 19.00
CA GLY A 248 -8.64 33.05 20.17
C GLY A 248 -9.27 32.54 21.47
N ALA A 249 -9.97 31.41 21.45
CA ALA A 249 -10.40 30.74 22.67
C ALA A 249 -9.25 29.88 23.24
N GLN A 250 -9.18 29.74 24.57
CA GLN A 250 -8.35 28.77 25.28
C GLN A 250 -9.17 27.54 25.74
N PRO A 251 -9.88 26.78 24.88
CA PRO A 251 -10.47 25.51 25.29
C PRO A 251 -9.44 24.39 25.13
N PRO A 252 -9.65 23.24 25.79
CA PRO A 252 -8.83 22.07 25.55
C PRO A 252 -8.88 21.67 24.07
N GLN A 253 -7.71 21.30 23.55
CA GLN A 253 -7.59 20.76 22.20
C GLN A 253 -8.39 19.46 22.08
N SER A 254 -9.01 19.24 20.92
CA SER A 254 -9.66 17.96 20.65
C SER A 254 -8.64 16.82 20.63
N PRO A 255 -8.98 15.64 21.18
CA PRO A 255 -8.12 14.46 21.16
C PRO A 255 -7.77 13.98 19.75
N LEU A 256 -8.65 14.21 18.76
CA LEU A 256 -8.44 13.80 17.38
C LEU A 256 -8.33 15.01 16.45
N GLY A 257 -7.46 14.92 15.44
CA GLY A 257 -7.32 15.96 14.40
C GLY A 257 -8.49 15.97 13.39
N PRO A 258 -8.72 17.10 12.71
CA PRO A 258 -9.86 17.28 11.81
C PRO A 258 -9.89 16.30 10.63
N LEU A 259 -8.74 15.89 10.09
CA LEU A 259 -8.69 15.01 8.92
C LEU A 259 -9.19 13.60 9.22
N VAL A 260 -8.78 13.04 10.38
CA VAL A 260 -9.25 11.71 10.80
C VAL A 260 -10.72 11.80 11.21
N ALA A 261 -11.09 12.84 11.96
CA ALA A 261 -12.48 13.07 12.34
C ALA A 261 -13.38 13.12 11.09
N GLN A 262 -13.04 13.95 10.09
CA GLN A 262 -13.87 14.13 8.88
C GLN A 262 -14.14 12.83 8.12
N ALA A 263 -13.23 11.87 8.19
CA ALA A 263 -13.37 10.57 7.55
C ALA A 263 -14.01 9.49 8.41
N ALA A 264 -13.96 9.67 9.73
CA ALA A 264 -14.58 8.80 10.69
C ALA A 264 -16.03 9.27 10.88
N ILE A 265 -16.93 8.79 10.03
CA ILE A 265 -18.34 9.20 10.05
C ILE A 265 -19.15 8.14 10.81
N ASP A 266 -19.80 8.58 11.88
CA ASP A 266 -20.82 7.80 12.55
C ASP A 266 -22.04 7.67 11.64
N GLY A 267 -22.26 6.46 11.14
CA GLY A 267 -23.48 6.06 10.44
C GLY A 267 -23.87 6.96 9.27
N TYR A 268 -23.25 6.76 8.10
CA TYR A 268 -23.82 7.08 6.79
C TYR A 268 -24.51 8.45 6.63
N GLN A 269 -24.13 9.50 7.38
CA GLN A 269 -24.58 10.85 7.06
C GLN A 269 -23.75 11.38 5.89
N LEU A 270 -24.22 10.98 4.72
CA LEU A 270 -23.97 11.59 3.43
C LEU A 270 -24.10 13.11 3.58
N HIS A 271 -22.98 13.84 3.58
CA HIS A 271 -23.04 15.25 3.22
C HIS A 271 -23.54 15.37 1.78
N ALA A 272 -24.05 16.54 1.37
CA ALA A 272 -24.87 16.83 0.19
C ALA A 272 -24.39 16.31 -1.20
N THR A 273 -23.25 15.61 -1.29
CA THR A 273 -22.75 14.89 -2.47
C THR A 273 -22.84 13.36 -2.38
N GLY A 274 -23.23 12.76 -1.26
CA GLY A 274 -23.49 11.33 -1.19
C GLY A 274 -22.27 10.41 -1.05
N GLU A 275 -21.07 10.91 -0.74
CA GLU A 275 -19.89 10.06 -0.56
C GLU A 275 -19.17 10.28 0.78
N PRO A 276 -18.84 9.21 1.53
CA PRO A 276 -17.87 9.28 2.61
C PRO A 276 -16.58 9.92 2.10
N HIS A 277 -15.90 10.73 2.91
CA HIS A 277 -14.53 11.16 2.59
C HIS A 277 -13.58 10.14 3.23
N PRO A 278 -13.18 9.06 2.53
CA PRO A 278 -12.26 8.10 3.11
C PRO A 278 -10.94 8.75 3.52
N PHE A 279 -10.48 8.46 4.72
CA PHE A 279 -9.09 8.71 5.09
C PHE A 279 -8.30 7.45 4.79
N HIS A 280 -7.36 7.55 3.83
CA HIS A 280 -6.61 6.42 3.27
C HIS A 280 -7.47 5.33 2.61
N GLY A 281 -8.66 5.67 2.10
CA GLY A 281 -9.52 4.69 1.41
C GLY A 281 -10.40 3.82 2.32
N TYR A 282 -10.48 4.16 3.61
CA TYR A 282 -11.15 3.38 4.66
C TYR A 282 -12.27 4.15 5.36
N VAL A 283 -13.25 3.39 5.84
CA VAL A 283 -14.30 3.84 6.76
C VAL A 283 -13.91 3.42 8.17
N TYR A 284 -14.11 4.31 9.15
CA TYR A 284 -13.84 4.06 10.56
C TYR A 284 -15.14 4.13 11.36
N ARG A 285 -15.34 3.19 12.28
CA ARG A 285 -16.51 3.11 13.16
C ARG A 285 -16.10 2.82 14.59
N LEU A 286 -16.78 3.43 15.55
CA LEU A 286 -16.71 3.04 16.95
C LEU A 286 -17.69 1.89 17.20
N LEU A 287 -17.24 0.91 17.98
CA LEU A 287 -18.05 -0.20 18.47
C LEU A 287 -18.19 -0.07 19.99
N THR A 288 -19.40 -0.26 20.47
CA THR A 288 -19.80 -0.02 21.87
C THR A 288 -20.09 -1.32 22.63
N SER A 289 -19.60 -2.45 22.10
CA SER A 289 -19.70 -3.77 22.74
C SER A 289 -18.57 -4.69 22.27
N GLN A 290 -18.40 -5.82 22.96
CA GLN A 290 -17.58 -6.95 22.53
C GLN A 290 -18.39 -8.24 22.50
N GLY A 291 -17.96 -9.17 21.64
CA GLY A 291 -18.55 -10.49 21.47
C GLY A 291 -17.87 -11.57 22.32
N SER A 292 -18.23 -12.83 22.08
CA SER A 292 -17.78 -13.96 22.90
C SER A 292 -16.32 -14.34 22.71
N ASP A 293 -15.74 -14.05 21.55
CA ASP A 293 -14.34 -14.38 21.24
C ASP A 293 -13.36 -13.31 21.76
N ALA A 294 -13.87 -12.14 22.15
CA ALA A 294 -13.07 -11.12 22.80
C ALA A 294 -12.64 -11.54 24.22
N PRO A 295 -11.42 -11.15 24.66
CA PRO A 295 -11.03 -11.29 26.06
C PRO A 295 -12.04 -10.61 27.00
N GLY A 296 -12.60 -11.35 27.96
CA GLY A 296 -13.66 -10.88 28.85
C GLY A 296 -15.08 -11.30 28.42
N GLY A 297 -15.25 -11.93 27.26
CA GLY A 297 -16.53 -12.45 26.77
C GLY A 297 -17.50 -11.36 26.31
N ALA A 298 -18.71 -11.78 25.94
CA ALA A 298 -19.70 -10.86 25.37
C ALA A 298 -20.22 -9.86 26.42
N GLN A 299 -20.10 -8.56 26.14
CA GLN A 299 -20.60 -7.50 27.02
C GLN A 299 -20.84 -6.18 26.28
N SER A 300 -21.78 -5.39 26.78
CA SER A 300 -21.98 -4.00 26.40
C SER A 300 -20.93 -3.13 27.08
N TYR A 301 -20.38 -2.16 26.37
CA TYR A 301 -19.53 -1.13 26.97
C TYR A 301 -20.30 0.05 27.57
N ILE A 302 -21.60 0.10 27.32
CA ILE A 302 -22.49 1.16 27.78
C ILE A 302 -23.14 0.78 29.11
N VAL A 303 -22.98 1.64 30.11
CA VAL A 303 -23.65 1.56 31.42
C VAL A 303 -24.33 2.91 31.67
N ASN A 304 -25.63 2.90 32.00
CA ASN A 304 -26.43 4.12 32.22
C ASN A 304 -26.32 5.15 31.07
N GLY A 305 -26.25 4.67 29.82
CA GLY A 305 -26.10 5.52 28.63
C GLY A 305 -24.70 6.07 28.39
N LYS A 306 -23.72 5.72 29.22
CA LYS A 306 -22.33 6.19 29.16
C LYS A 306 -21.38 5.06 28.78
N LEU A 307 -20.47 5.33 27.84
CA LEU A 307 -19.48 4.35 27.36
C LEU A 307 -18.33 4.26 28.37
N THR A 308 -18.43 3.34 29.33
CA THR A 308 -17.58 3.32 30.53
C THR A 308 -16.76 2.03 30.66
N GLU A 309 -17.25 0.92 30.11
CA GLU A 309 -16.61 -0.40 30.25
C GLU A 309 -15.66 -0.75 29.09
N GLY A 310 -15.46 0.17 28.14
CA GLY A 310 -14.52 0.00 27.04
C GLY A 310 -14.96 0.70 25.76
N PHE A 311 -14.20 0.46 24.69
CA PHE A 311 -14.53 0.87 23.34
C PHE A 311 -13.77 0.00 22.35
N ALA A 312 -14.22 0.00 21.10
CA ALA A 312 -13.39 -0.48 20.01
C ALA A 312 -13.56 0.38 18.76
N VAL A 313 -12.58 0.27 17.88
CA VAL A 313 -12.60 0.85 16.54
C VAL A 313 -12.55 -0.27 15.52
N LEU A 314 -13.35 -0.14 14.46
CA LEU A 314 -13.35 -0.96 13.26
C LEU A 314 -13.00 -0.08 12.07
N ALA A 315 -12.07 -0.54 11.23
CA ALA A 315 -11.71 0.12 9.99
C ALA A 315 -11.78 -0.86 8.81
N TYR A 316 -12.49 -0.52 7.75
CA TYR A 316 -12.62 -1.38 6.56
C TYR A 316 -12.56 -0.57 5.26
N PRO A 317 -12.04 -1.15 4.17
CA PRO A 317 -11.92 -0.47 2.89
C PRO A 317 -13.30 -0.20 2.28
N ILE A 318 -13.45 0.96 1.64
CA ILE A 318 -14.62 1.28 0.83
C ILE A 318 -14.78 0.28 -0.33
N SER A 319 -13.67 -0.06 -0.99
CA SER A 319 -13.66 -0.93 -2.16
C SER A 319 -12.56 -1.98 -2.05
N TYR A 320 -12.98 -3.24 -1.90
CA TYR A 320 -12.10 -4.38 -1.77
C TYR A 320 -11.15 -4.49 -2.97
N ARG A 321 -9.85 -4.64 -2.69
CA ARG A 321 -8.73 -4.70 -3.67
C ARG A 321 -8.54 -3.45 -4.53
N ASN A 322 -9.21 -2.35 -4.19
CA ASN A 322 -8.97 -1.05 -4.83
C ASN A 322 -8.49 -0.02 -3.80
N THR A 323 -9.25 0.19 -2.73
CA THR A 323 -8.85 1.09 -1.63
C THR A 323 -8.18 0.35 -0.48
N GLY A 324 -8.41 -0.96 -0.36
CA GLY A 324 -7.75 -1.81 0.62
C GLY A 324 -8.20 -3.26 0.54
N VAL A 325 -7.55 -4.14 1.29
CA VAL A 325 -7.86 -5.57 1.39
C VAL A 325 -8.30 -5.92 2.81
N MET A 326 -7.52 -5.48 3.79
CA MET A 326 -7.70 -5.86 5.18
C MET A 326 -8.81 -5.06 5.85
N THR A 327 -9.55 -5.70 6.75
CA THR A 327 -10.34 -5.02 7.80
C THR A 327 -9.54 -5.05 9.08
N PHE A 328 -9.55 -3.96 9.83
CA PHE A 328 -8.82 -3.80 11.08
C PHE A 328 -9.77 -3.57 12.25
N MET A 329 -9.41 -4.07 13.42
CA MET A 329 -10.08 -3.70 14.67
C MET A 329 -9.08 -3.54 15.81
N ALA A 330 -9.38 -2.65 16.74
CA ALA A 330 -8.63 -2.49 17.99
C ALA A 330 -9.58 -2.09 19.11
N ASN A 331 -9.28 -2.51 20.34
CA ASN A 331 -10.01 -2.09 21.53
C ASN A 331 -9.10 -1.26 22.47
N GLN A 332 -9.57 -0.97 23.68
CA GLN A 332 -8.85 -0.18 24.69
C GLN A 332 -7.44 -0.69 25.04
N THR A 333 -7.13 -1.97 24.78
CA THR A 333 -5.77 -2.53 24.96
C THR A 333 -4.76 -1.96 23.96
N GLY A 334 -5.24 -1.51 22.79
CA GLY A 334 -4.42 -0.97 21.71
C GLY A 334 -3.77 -2.02 20.80
N GLN A 335 -4.07 -3.32 20.96
CA GLN A 335 -3.67 -4.32 19.97
C GLN A 335 -4.57 -4.19 18.72
N VAL A 336 -3.96 -3.96 17.56
CA VAL A 336 -4.66 -3.97 16.27
C VAL A 336 -4.69 -5.39 15.72
N TYR A 337 -5.87 -5.84 15.30
CA TYR A 337 -6.08 -7.09 14.58
C TYR A 337 -6.44 -6.78 13.12
N GLN A 338 -6.13 -7.69 12.21
CA GLN A 338 -6.47 -7.60 10.79
C GLN A 338 -7.11 -8.91 10.28
N ASN A 339 -8.05 -8.80 9.35
CA ASN A 339 -8.66 -9.93 8.65
C ASN A 339 -9.07 -9.55 7.21
N ASP A 340 -8.85 -10.44 6.25
CA ASP A 340 -9.34 -10.29 4.88
C ASP A 340 -10.72 -10.97 4.78
N LEU A 341 -11.78 -10.16 4.88
CA LEU A 341 -13.19 -10.57 4.78
C LEU A 341 -13.64 -10.80 3.32
N GLY A 342 -12.74 -10.61 2.34
CA GLY A 342 -12.98 -10.89 0.93
C GLY A 342 -13.84 -9.85 0.21
N PRO A 343 -14.43 -10.20 -0.96
CA PRO A 343 -15.24 -9.27 -1.75
C PRO A 343 -16.46 -8.67 -1.04
N GLY A 344 -16.93 -9.30 0.04
CA GLY A 344 -18.05 -8.83 0.87
C GLY A 344 -17.66 -7.92 2.04
N THR A 345 -16.40 -7.46 2.12
CA THR A 345 -15.88 -6.69 3.26
C THR A 345 -16.79 -5.54 3.69
N ALA A 346 -17.25 -4.70 2.76
CA ALA A 346 -18.08 -3.54 3.11
C ALA A 346 -19.41 -3.95 3.76
N GLN A 347 -20.06 -5.00 3.26
CA GLN A 347 -21.32 -5.51 3.78
C GLN A 347 -21.13 -6.21 5.14
N ILE A 348 -20.09 -7.05 5.27
CA ILE A 348 -19.81 -7.77 6.51
C ILE A 348 -19.41 -6.79 7.61
N ALA A 349 -18.43 -5.91 7.35
CA ALA A 349 -17.91 -4.98 8.34
C ALA A 349 -18.92 -3.91 8.76
N SER A 350 -19.81 -3.47 7.85
CA SER A 350 -20.89 -2.55 8.23
C SER A 350 -21.94 -3.19 9.15
N ALA A 351 -22.14 -4.51 9.07
CA ALA A 351 -23.02 -5.26 9.95
C ALA A 351 -22.38 -5.62 11.31
N MET A 352 -21.06 -5.49 11.46
CA MET A 352 -20.39 -5.72 12.73
C MET A 352 -20.77 -4.62 13.74
N THR A 353 -21.23 -5.06 14.91
CA THR A 353 -21.67 -4.20 16.03
C THR A 353 -20.83 -4.39 17.30
N ALA A 354 -19.99 -5.42 17.33
CA ALA A 354 -19.18 -5.79 18.48
C ALA A 354 -17.72 -6.06 18.06
N TYR A 355 -16.79 -5.75 18.95
CA TYR A 355 -15.41 -6.20 18.86
C TYR A 355 -15.36 -7.70 19.18
N ASP A 356 -15.07 -8.51 18.17
CA ASP A 356 -15.14 -9.98 18.29
C ASP A 356 -14.04 -10.64 17.44
N PRO A 357 -12.76 -10.50 17.83
CA PRO A 357 -11.65 -11.09 17.08
C PRO A 357 -11.58 -12.60 17.34
N ASP A 358 -12.33 -13.38 16.55
CA ASP A 358 -12.25 -14.84 16.50
C ASP A 358 -10.88 -15.36 15.99
N GLU A 359 -10.74 -16.67 15.85
CA GLU A 359 -9.51 -17.33 15.38
C GLU A 359 -9.05 -16.94 13.97
N THR A 360 -9.91 -16.29 13.18
CA THR A 360 -9.59 -15.81 11.83
C THR A 360 -8.90 -14.44 11.85
N TRP A 361 -9.01 -13.69 12.95
CA TRP A 361 -8.36 -12.40 13.13
C TRP A 361 -6.91 -12.56 13.57
N ARG A 362 -6.02 -11.82 12.92
CA ARG A 362 -4.58 -11.90 13.20
C ARG A 362 -4.07 -10.62 13.84
N PRO A 363 -3.27 -10.69 14.92
CA PRO A 363 -2.65 -9.50 15.47
C PRO A 363 -1.69 -8.91 14.43
N VAL A 364 -1.72 -7.59 14.29
CA VAL A 364 -0.72 -6.84 13.53
C VAL A 364 0.57 -6.78 14.35
N ASP A 365 1.67 -7.20 13.75
CA ASP A 365 2.98 -7.14 14.36
C ASP A 365 3.51 -5.69 14.40
N LYS A 366 3.74 -5.18 15.61
CA LYS A 366 4.27 -3.83 15.86
C LYS A 366 5.66 -3.62 15.24
N ALA A 367 6.48 -4.67 15.14
CA ALA A 367 7.81 -4.58 14.53
C ALA A 367 7.73 -4.34 13.01
N THR A 368 6.72 -4.92 12.35
CA THR A 368 6.47 -4.72 10.92
C THR A 368 6.10 -3.27 10.63
N VAL A 369 5.26 -2.65 11.46
CA VAL A 369 4.84 -1.24 11.32
C VAL A 369 6.02 -0.28 11.55
N ALA A 370 6.90 -0.57 12.52
CA ALA A 370 8.06 0.26 12.83
C ALA A 370 9.17 0.19 11.74
N SER A 371 9.38 -0.98 11.13
CA SER A 371 10.45 -1.19 10.14
C SER A 371 10.22 -0.50 8.79
N GLU A 372 8.96 -0.18 8.45
CA GLU A 372 8.61 0.47 7.17
C GLU A 372 8.56 2.00 7.28
N THR A 373 8.96 2.55 8.43
CA THR A 373 9.00 4.00 8.70
C THR A 373 10.40 4.60 8.50
N LYS A 374 11.37 3.79 8.05
CA LYS A 374 12.77 4.17 7.87
C LYS A 374 13.20 3.86 6.44
#